data_AF-A0A3L7YUB3-F1
#
_entry.id   AF-A0A3L7YUB3-F1
#
_cell.length_a   1.000
_cell.length_b   1.000
_cell.length_c   1.000
_cell.angle_alpha   90.00
_cell.angle_beta   90.00
_cell.angle_gamma   90.00
#
_symmetry.space_group_name_H-M   'P 1'
#
loop_
_entity.id
_entity.type
_entity.pdbx_description
1 polymer ?
#
loop_
_entity_poly.entity_id
_entity_poly.type
_entity_poly.pdbx_seq_one_letter_code
_entity_poly.pdbx_strand_id
1 'polypeptide(L)'
;MSSGALTQRAIGSLLILPVAALALFPPVGTLAVTVLLIALAAREAARILTKVLGGASAFWITVILISPLFAAISPALGAILTITTLLLFVGTVIRRAVRASEKRLEPELRLLLGTMAAVIWLSPLTLLPLLASLDPLDRGAPARWIVWLLAIVWTADSAAYLVGRTIGRRKLAPV
;
A
#
# COMPACT_ATOMS: atom_id res chain seq x y z
N MET A 1 3.15 24.41 21.56
CA MET A 1 2.35 24.06 20.37
C MET A 1 1.16 25.00 20.32
N SER A 2 0.86 25.65 19.20
CA SER A 2 -0.29 26.55 19.09
C SER A 2 -1.61 25.74 19.11
N SER A 3 -2.68 26.34 19.62
CA SER A 3 -4.03 25.73 19.66
C SER A 3 -4.51 25.28 18.27
N GLY A 4 -4.13 26.01 17.22
CA GLY A 4 -4.41 25.66 15.82
C GLY A 4 -3.77 24.33 15.37
N ALA A 5 -2.53 24.05 15.79
CA ALA A 5 -1.84 22.81 15.42
C ALA A 5 -2.43 21.57 16.11
N LEU A 6 -2.90 21.72 17.35
CA LEU A 6 -3.63 20.65 18.07
C LEU A 6 -4.97 20.35 17.39
N THR A 7 -5.71 21.40 17.02
CA THR A 7 -7.00 21.28 16.36
C THR A 7 -6.86 20.57 15.01
N GLN A 8 -5.86 20.93 14.20
CA GLN A 8 -5.59 20.25 12.91
C GLN A 8 -5.23 18.77 13.07
N ARG A 9 -4.44 18.42 14.10
CA ARG A 9 -4.11 17.02 14.40
C ARG A 9 -5.33 16.22 14.84
N ALA A 10 -6.16 16.81 15.69
CA ALA A 10 -7.40 16.18 16.14
C ALA A 10 -8.37 15.94 14.97
N ILE A 11 -8.59 16.94 14.12
CA ILE A 11 -9.40 16.80 12.90
C ILE A 11 -8.82 15.71 11.99
N GLY A 12 -7.51 15.72 11.75
CA GLY A 12 -6.84 14.70 10.95
C GLY A 12 -7.03 13.29 11.51
N SER A 13 -6.97 13.11 12.83
CA SER A 13 -7.22 11.81 13.47
C SER A 13 -8.68 11.36 13.36
N LEU A 14 -9.64 12.28 13.40
CA LEU A 14 -11.05 11.97 13.25
C LEU A 14 -11.40 11.52 11.82
N LEU A 15 -10.69 12.03 10.81
CA LEU A 15 -10.88 11.61 9.41
C LEU A 15 -10.49 10.15 9.14
N ILE A 16 -9.74 9.51 10.03
CA ILE A 16 -9.42 8.08 9.91
C ILE A 16 -10.67 7.22 10.11
N LEU A 17 -11.60 7.64 10.97
CA LEU A 17 -12.82 6.89 11.29
C LEU A 17 -13.74 6.67 10.07
N PRO A 18 -14.12 7.68 9.27
CA PRO A 18 -14.95 7.45 8.09
C PRO A 18 -14.23 6.63 7.01
N VAL A 19 -12.91 6.76 6.88
CA VAL A 19 -12.13 5.93 5.94
C VAL A 19 -12.11 4.47 6.39
N ALA A 20 -11.89 4.22 7.69
CA ALA A 20 -11.95 2.90 8.27
C ALA A 20 -13.36 2.31 8.13
N ALA A 21 -14.41 3.08 8.41
CA ALA A 21 -15.79 2.66 8.24
C ALA A 21 -16.09 2.26 6.79
N LEU A 22 -15.68 3.08 5.80
CA LEU A 22 -15.86 2.77 4.38
C LEU A 22 -15.15 1.46 3.98
N ALA A 23 -13.96 1.21 4.54
CA ALA A 23 -13.20 0.00 4.28
C ALA A 23 -13.94 -1.28 4.71
N LEU A 24 -14.87 -1.18 5.67
CA LEU A 24 -15.65 -2.30 6.17
C LEU A 24 -16.79 -2.71 5.25
N PHE A 25 -17.17 -1.92 4.24
CA PHE A 25 -18.32 -2.23 3.38
C PHE A 25 -17.88 -2.81 2.03
N PRO A 26 -17.78 -4.14 1.88
CA PRO A 26 -17.42 -4.76 0.62
C PRO A 26 -18.57 -4.75 -0.41
N PRO A 27 -18.25 -4.90 -1.71
CA PRO A 27 -16.90 -4.83 -2.27
C PRO A 27 -16.46 -3.38 -2.52
N VAL A 28 -17.40 -2.46 -2.70
CA VAL A 28 -17.14 -1.10 -3.22
C VAL A 28 -16.34 -0.25 -2.25
N GLY A 29 -16.72 -0.23 -0.96
CA GLY A 29 -16.04 0.57 0.06
C GLY A 29 -14.62 0.07 0.30
N THR A 30 -14.44 -1.25 0.45
CA THR A 30 -13.11 -1.86 0.61
C THR A 30 -12.22 -1.62 -0.61
N LEU A 31 -12.72 -1.77 -1.84
CA LEU A 31 -11.95 -1.50 -3.05
C LEU A 31 -11.53 -0.04 -3.16
N ALA A 32 -12.47 0.89 -2.92
CA ALA A 32 -12.19 2.33 -2.98
C ALA A 32 -11.11 2.73 -1.97
N VAL A 33 -11.20 2.25 -0.73
CA VAL A 33 -10.18 2.51 0.29
C VAL A 33 -8.85 1.85 -0.06
N THR A 34 -8.86 0.62 -0.58
CA THR A 34 -7.64 -0.08 -0.99
C THR A 34 -6.90 0.69 -2.09
N VAL A 35 -7.62 1.16 -3.12
CA VAL A 35 -7.06 1.99 -4.20
C VAL A 35 -6.47 3.29 -3.65
N LEU A 36 -7.19 3.97 -2.74
CA LEU A 36 -6.72 5.19 -2.10
C LEU A 36 -5.43 4.95 -1.28
N LEU A 37 -5.41 3.89 -0.46
CA LEU A 37 -4.24 3.51 0.33
C LEU A 37 -3.05 3.16 -0.55
N ILE A 38 -3.25 2.41 -1.63
CA ILE A 38 -2.20 2.10 -2.60
C ILE A 38 -1.63 3.38 -3.21
N ALA A 39 -2.48 4.30 -3.67
CA ALA A 39 -2.02 5.55 -4.30
C ALA A 39 -1.21 6.43 -3.33
N LEU A 40 -1.68 6.56 -2.08
CA LEU A 40 -0.99 7.33 -1.05
C LEU A 40 0.33 6.65 -0.61
N ALA A 41 0.30 5.35 -0.36
CA ALA A 41 1.46 4.57 0.04
C ALA A 41 2.52 4.51 -1.09
N ALA A 42 2.10 4.36 -2.35
CA ALA A 42 2.99 4.38 -3.50
C ALA A 42 3.73 5.72 -3.63
N ARG A 43 3.05 6.84 -3.35
CA ARG A 43 3.67 8.17 -3.38
C ARG A 43 4.76 8.30 -2.33
N GLU A 44 4.49 7.89 -1.09
CA GLU A 44 5.48 7.98 -0.02
C GLU A 44 6.60 6.94 -0.17
N ALA A 45 6.28 5.71 -0.56
CA ALA A 45 7.27 4.67 -0.86
C ALA A 45 8.22 5.09 -1.99
N ALA A 46 7.71 5.69 -3.07
CA ALA A 46 8.55 6.20 -4.14
C ALA A 46 9.50 7.29 -3.66
N ARG A 47 9.05 8.20 -2.78
CA ARG A 47 9.92 9.23 -2.18
C ARG A 47 11.02 8.63 -1.31
N ILE A 48 10.67 7.65 -0.47
CA ILE A 48 11.64 6.98 0.41
C ILE A 48 12.66 6.20 -0.43
N LEU A 49 12.20 5.36 -1.35
CA LEU A 49 13.09 4.53 -2.16
C LEU A 49 13.88 5.34 -3.18
N THR A 50 13.39 6.48 -3.65
CA THR A 50 14.22 7.40 -4.45
C THR A 50 15.39 7.94 -3.62
N LYS A 51 15.18 8.24 -2.33
CA LYS A 51 16.27 8.67 -1.44
C LYS A 51 17.26 7.55 -1.11
N VAL A 52 16.77 6.32 -0.92
CA VAL A 52 17.60 5.18 -0.50
C VAL A 52 18.29 4.48 -1.68
N LEU A 53 17.55 4.20 -2.74
CA LEU A 53 17.98 3.41 -3.90
C LEU A 53 18.26 4.26 -5.14
N GLY A 54 17.95 5.56 -5.11
CA GLY A 54 18.21 6.48 -6.22
C GLY A 54 17.17 6.46 -7.35
N GLY A 55 16.05 5.75 -7.19
CA GLY A 55 14.91 5.86 -8.12
C GLY A 55 13.74 4.93 -7.81
N ALA A 56 12.51 5.46 -7.87
CA ALA A 56 11.26 4.68 -7.85
C ALA A 56 10.12 5.49 -8.47
N SER A 57 9.16 4.84 -9.14
CA SER A 57 8.02 5.51 -9.77
C SER A 57 6.71 5.25 -9.03
N ALA A 58 6.16 6.29 -8.38
CA ALA A 58 4.85 6.21 -7.72
C ALA A 58 3.74 5.78 -8.69
N PHE A 59 3.80 6.25 -9.94
CA PHE A 59 2.85 5.87 -10.98
C PHE A 59 2.90 4.36 -11.26
N TRP A 60 4.08 3.81 -11.53
CA TRP A 60 4.21 2.39 -11.83
C TRP A 60 3.86 1.51 -10.63
N ILE A 61 4.28 1.90 -9.42
CA ILE A 61 3.87 1.20 -8.19
C ILE A 61 2.34 1.15 -8.09
N THR A 62 1.67 2.29 -8.30
CA THR A 62 0.22 2.41 -8.19
C THR A 62 -0.49 1.52 -9.21
N VAL A 63 -0.15 1.62 -10.50
CA VAL A 63 -0.86 0.88 -11.55
C VAL A 63 -0.61 -0.62 -11.45
N ILE A 64 0.61 -1.04 -11.09
CA ILE A 64 0.94 -2.47 -10.88
C ILE A 64 0.15 -3.06 -9.70
N LEU A 65 -0.05 -2.30 -8.61
CA LEU A 65 -0.79 -2.79 -7.45
C LEU A 65 -2.31 -2.73 -7.62
N ILE A 66 -2.81 -1.79 -8.44
CA ILE A 66 -4.25 -1.69 -8.74
C ILE A 66 -4.68 -2.73 -9.77
N SER A 67 -3.83 -3.08 -10.75
CA SER A 67 -4.21 -4.02 -11.82
C SER A 67 -4.75 -5.37 -11.34
N PRO A 68 -4.20 -6.05 -10.31
CA PRO A 68 -4.77 -7.31 -9.83
C PRO A 68 -6.13 -7.13 -9.15
N LEU A 69 -6.48 -5.92 -8.66
CA LEU A 69 -7.76 -5.68 -7.99
C LEU A 69 -8.97 -5.85 -8.95
N PHE A 70 -8.74 -5.73 -10.26
CA PHE A 70 -9.76 -6.01 -11.27
C PHE A 70 -10.18 -7.49 -11.33
N ALA A 71 -9.44 -8.39 -10.66
CA ALA A 71 -9.86 -9.78 -10.46
C ALA A 71 -11.19 -9.88 -9.68
N ALA A 72 -11.53 -8.87 -8.87
CA ALA A 72 -12.81 -8.79 -8.17
C ALA A 72 -14.00 -8.59 -9.12
N ILE A 73 -13.76 -8.07 -10.34
CA ILE A 73 -14.77 -7.96 -11.41
C ILE A 73 -14.73 -9.21 -12.28
N SER A 74 -13.53 -9.59 -12.72
CA SER A 74 -13.30 -10.80 -13.51
C SER A 74 -11.86 -11.27 -13.33
N PRO A 75 -11.61 -12.55 -12.96
CA PRO A 75 -10.26 -13.08 -12.83
C PRO A 75 -9.43 -12.91 -14.10
N ALA A 76 -10.04 -13.12 -15.28
CA ALA A 76 -9.39 -12.93 -16.56
C ALA A 76 -8.99 -11.47 -16.79
N LEU A 77 -9.86 -10.52 -16.43
CA LEU A 77 -9.55 -9.09 -16.55
C LEU A 77 -8.38 -8.68 -15.64
N GLY A 78 -8.39 -9.11 -14.38
CA GLY A 78 -7.29 -8.87 -13.44
C GLY A 78 -5.96 -9.43 -13.94
N ALA A 79 -5.96 -10.64 -14.48
CA ALA A 79 -4.77 -11.27 -15.06
C ALA A 79 -4.26 -10.48 -16.29
N ILE A 80 -5.14 -10.17 -17.25
CA ILE A 80 -4.78 -9.44 -18.47
C ILE A 80 -4.19 -8.07 -18.13
N LEU A 81 -4.84 -7.30 -17.26
CA LEU A 81 -4.37 -5.96 -16.87
C LEU A 81 -3.03 -6.04 -16.14
N THR A 82 -2.84 -7.02 -15.26
CA THR A 82 -1.59 -7.18 -14.51
C THR A 82 -0.43 -7.56 -15.43
N ILE A 83 -0.63 -8.56 -16.29
CA ILE A 83 0.37 -8.97 -17.27
C ILE A 83 0.71 -7.81 -18.20
N THR A 84 -0.30 -7.13 -18.74
CA THR A 84 -0.10 -5.98 -19.64
C THR A 84 0.65 -4.85 -18.95
N THR A 85 0.30 -4.52 -17.71
CA THR A 85 0.97 -3.45 -16.94
C THR A 85 2.43 -3.80 -16.67
N LEU A 86 2.72 -5.05 -16.28
CA LEU A 86 4.09 -5.50 -16.07
C LEU A 86 4.91 -5.48 -17.36
N LEU A 87 4.34 -5.93 -18.48
CA LEU A 87 4.99 -5.88 -19.79
C LEU A 87 5.26 -4.44 -20.24
N LEU A 88 4.31 -3.53 -20.04
CA LEU A 88 4.51 -2.11 -20.34
C LEU A 88 5.60 -1.50 -19.47
N PHE A 89 5.59 -1.78 -18.16
CA PHE A 89 6.61 -1.29 -17.24
C PHE A 89 8.00 -1.78 -17.65
N VAL A 90 8.18 -3.11 -17.76
CA VAL A 90 9.46 -3.72 -18.15
C VAL A 90 9.89 -3.25 -19.54
N GLY A 91 8.96 -3.19 -20.49
CA GLY A 91 9.21 -2.68 -21.84
C GLY A 91 9.69 -1.23 -21.85
N THR A 92 9.14 -0.36 -20.99
CA THR A 92 9.63 1.02 -20.87
C THR A 92 11.03 1.11 -20.28
N VAL A 93 11.36 0.29 -19.28
CA VAL A 93 12.70 0.22 -18.70
C VAL A 93 13.71 -0.31 -19.73
N ILE A 94 13.40 -1.41 -20.41
CA ILE A 94 14.27 -1.99 -21.46
C ILE A 94 14.47 -1.00 -22.60
N ARG A 95 13.40 -0.35 -23.09
CA ARG A 95 13.50 0.64 -24.17
C ARG A 95 14.41 1.81 -23.79
N ARG A 96 14.37 2.25 -22.53
CA ARG A 96 15.26 3.32 -22.02
C ARG A 96 16.69 2.82 -21.89
N ALA A 97 16.89 1.61 -21.35
CA ALA A 97 18.19 0.98 -21.20
C ALA A 97 18.91 0.76 -22.55
N VAL A 98 18.19 0.29 -23.58
CA VAL A 98 18.77 0.08 -24.93
C VAL A 98 19.19 1.39 -25.59
N ARG A 99 18.52 2.50 -25.30
CA ARG A 99 18.86 3.84 -25.83
C ARG A 99 19.91 4.57 -24.98
N ALA A 100 20.31 3.99 -23.85
CA ALA A 100 21.27 4.58 -22.93
C ALA A 100 22.70 4.16 -23.32
N SER A 101 23.63 5.11 -23.36
CA SER A 101 25.07 4.82 -23.28
C SER A 101 25.38 4.13 -21.93
N GLU A 102 26.41 3.29 -21.81
CA GLU A 102 26.75 2.53 -20.58
C GLU A 102 26.60 3.32 -19.26
N LYS A 103 27.04 4.58 -19.21
CA LYS A 103 26.93 5.46 -18.02
C LYS A 103 25.49 5.85 -17.61
N ARG A 104 24.48 5.52 -18.41
CA ARG A 104 23.07 5.86 -18.20
C ARG A 104 22.19 4.64 -17.87
N LEU A 105 22.76 3.44 -17.75
CA LEU A 105 22.04 2.23 -17.34
C LEU A 105 21.73 2.20 -15.84
N GLU A 106 22.64 2.72 -15.00
CA GLU A 106 22.49 2.66 -13.54
C GLU A 106 21.19 3.34 -13.03
N PRO A 107 20.79 4.54 -13.49
CA PRO A 107 19.51 5.13 -13.10
C PRO A 107 18.28 4.29 -13.48
N GLU A 108 18.30 3.63 -14.64
CA GLU A 108 17.19 2.78 -15.10
C GLU A 108 17.11 1.49 -14.26
N LEU A 109 18.25 0.91 -13.89
CA LEU A 109 18.31 -0.22 -12.96
C LEU A 109 17.78 0.18 -11.57
N ARG A 110 18.20 1.33 -11.05
CA ARG A 110 17.69 1.86 -9.76
C ARG A 110 16.20 2.08 -9.80
N LEU A 111 15.67 2.66 -10.88
CA LEU A 111 14.23 2.85 -11.09
C LEU A 111 13.47 1.51 -11.09
N LEU A 112 14.00 0.49 -11.78
CA LEU A 112 13.42 -0.84 -11.81
C LEU A 112 13.38 -1.45 -10.40
N LEU A 113 14.54 -1.51 -9.73
CA LEU A 113 14.68 -2.12 -8.42
C LEU A 113 13.85 -1.40 -7.36
N GLY A 114 13.88 -0.06 -7.31
CA GLY A 114 13.11 0.69 -6.34
C GLY A 114 11.60 0.60 -6.58
N THR A 115 11.15 0.60 -7.84
CA THR A 115 9.72 0.39 -8.15
C THR A 115 9.27 -1.02 -7.73
N MET A 116 10.05 -2.06 -8.05
CA MET A 116 9.69 -3.43 -7.67
C MET A 116 9.77 -3.68 -6.17
N ALA A 117 10.78 -3.12 -5.49
CA ALA A 117 10.87 -3.19 -4.04
C ALA A 117 9.64 -2.58 -3.36
N ALA A 118 9.17 -1.41 -3.83
CA ALA A 118 7.93 -0.82 -3.33
C ALA A 118 6.70 -1.67 -3.66
N VAL A 119 6.59 -2.21 -4.88
CA VAL A 119 5.47 -3.08 -5.25
C VAL A 119 5.41 -4.30 -4.33
N ILE A 120 6.53 -4.99 -4.11
CA ILE A 120 6.60 -6.15 -3.22
C ILE A 120 6.24 -5.75 -1.79
N TRP A 121 6.84 -4.67 -1.29
CA TRP A 121 6.60 -4.19 0.08
C TRP A 121 5.14 -3.81 0.34
N LEU A 122 4.47 -3.20 -0.63
CA LEU A 122 3.08 -2.76 -0.53
C LEU A 122 2.05 -3.79 -1.02
N SER A 123 2.49 -4.89 -1.63
CA SER A 123 1.62 -5.95 -2.16
C SER A 123 0.61 -6.53 -1.15
N PRO A 124 0.90 -6.62 0.18
CA PRO A 124 -0.09 -7.08 1.14
C PRO A 124 -1.37 -6.24 1.18
N LEU A 125 -1.34 -4.98 0.73
CA LEU A 125 -2.55 -4.14 0.63
C LEU A 125 -3.59 -4.74 -0.34
N THR A 126 -3.14 -5.50 -1.35
CA THR A 126 -4.05 -6.14 -2.32
C THR A 126 -4.84 -7.31 -1.71
N LEU A 127 -4.46 -7.77 -0.51
CA LEU A 127 -5.20 -8.80 0.22
C LEU A 127 -6.46 -8.24 0.90
N LEU A 128 -6.57 -6.92 1.11
CA LEU A 128 -7.73 -6.34 1.81
C LEU A 128 -9.07 -6.67 1.11
N PRO A 129 -9.23 -6.46 -0.21
CA PRO A 129 -10.47 -6.86 -0.90
C PRO A 129 -10.68 -8.38 -0.91
N LEU A 130 -9.60 -9.17 -0.95
CA LEU A 130 -9.69 -10.63 -0.87
C LEU A 130 -10.25 -11.05 0.48
N LEU A 131 -9.70 -10.54 1.59
CA LEU A 131 -10.19 -10.82 2.94
C LEU A 131 -11.64 -10.39 3.12
N ALA A 132 -12.04 -9.26 2.52
CA ALA A 132 -13.43 -8.81 2.53
C ALA A 132 -14.37 -9.76 1.78
N SER A 133 -13.87 -10.43 0.72
CA SER A 133 -14.66 -11.39 -0.06
C SER A 133 -14.83 -12.76 0.61
N LEU A 134 -14.07 -13.04 1.68
CA LEU A 134 -14.17 -14.28 2.45
C LEU A 134 -15.38 -14.32 3.40
N ASP A 135 -16.20 -13.26 3.48
CA ASP A 135 -17.47 -13.26 4.21
C ASP A 135 -18.63 -13.54 3.21
N PRO A 136 -19.01 -14.82 2.97
CA PRO A 136 -19.85 -15.22 1.84
C PRO A 136 -21.34 -14.83 1.94
N LEU A 137 -21.80 -14.23 3.05
CA LEU A 137 -23.24 -14.20 3.37
C LEU A 137 -23.89 -12.81 3.46
N ASP A 138 -23.15 -11.70 3.59
CA ASP A 138 -23.78 -10.39 3.80
C ASP A 138 -23.16 -9.31 2.90
N ARG A 139 -23.68 -9.17 1.67
CA ARG A 139 -23.46 -7.98 0.82
C ARG A 139 -24.16 -6.77 1.46
N GLY A 140 -23.54 -6.18 2.47
CA GLY A 140 -24.08 -5.06 3.24
C GLY A 140 -23.64 -5.01 4.71
N ALA A 141 -23.08 -6.11 5.25
CA ALA A 141 -22.52 -6.11 6.59
C ALA A 141 -21.03 -5.69 6.58
N PRO A 142 -20.53 -5.12 7.69
CA PRO A 142 -19.10 -4.92 7.90
C PRO A 142 -18.30 -6.22 7.73
N ALA A 143 -17.22 -6.18 6.93
CA ALA A 143 -16.30 -7.30 6.73
C ALA A 143 -15.64 -7.68 8.07
N ARG A 144 -16.05 -8.81 8.65
CA ARG A 144 -15.70 -9.22 10.01
C ARG A 144 -14.21 -9.47 10.14
N TRP A 145 -13.61 -10.04 9.10
CA TRP A 145 -12.17 -10.27 9.02
C TRP A 145 -11.36 -8.97 9.02
N ILE A 146 -11.85 -7.94 8.34
CA ILE A 146 -11.20 -6.62 8.34
C ILE A 146 -11.34 -5.97 9.71
N VAL A 147 -12.51 -6.04 10.34
CA VAL A 147 -12.73 -5.54 11.71
C VAL A 147 -11.76 -6.23 12.69
N TRP A 148 -11.69 -7.56 12.61
CA TRP A 148 -10.81 -8.37 13.45
C TRP A 148 -9.32 -8.02 13.24
N LEU A 149 -8.89 -7.89 11.98
CA LEU A 149 -7.52 -7.51 11.64
C LEU A 149 -7.18 -6.10 12.16
N LEU A 150 -8.07 -5.12 11.96
CA LEU A 150 -7.88 -3.77 12.47
C LEU A 150 -7.80 -3.77 14.00
N ALA A 151 -8.69 -4.49 14.68
CA ALA A 151 -8.68 -4.61 16.13
C ALA A 151 -7.37 -5.22 16.62
N ILE A 152 -6.89 -6.31 16.01
CA ILE A 152 -5.63 -6.95 16.40
C ILE A 152 -4.43 -6.04 16.17
N VAL A 153 -4.32 -5.42 14.99
CA VAL A 153 -3.16 -4.58 14.67
C VAL A 153 -3.08 -3.37 15.60
N TRP A 154 -4.21 -2.69 15.84
CA TRP A 154 -4.25 -1.56 16.76
C TRP A 154 -4.03 -1.93 18.22
N THR A 155 -4.62 -3.04 18.68
CA THR A 155 -4.41 -3.49 20.05
C THR A 155 -2.98 -3.99 20.26
N ALA A 156 -2.39 -4.68 19.28
CA ALA A 156 -1.00 -5.11 19.33
C ALA A 156 -0.04 -3.93 19.42
N ASP A 157 -0.23 -2.88 18.62
CA ASP A 157 0.62 -1.68 18.66
C ASP A 157 0.49 -0.94 20.00
N SER A 158 -0.75 -0.76 20.48
CA SER A 158 -1.03 -0.15 21.79
C SER A 158 -0.43 -0.95 22.95
N ALA A 159 -0.59 -2.27 22.93
CA ALA A 159 -0.05 -3.16 23.94
C ALA A 159 1.47 -3.18 23.91
N ALA A 160 2.09 -3.24 22.72
CA ALA A 160 3.53 -3.18 22.55
C ALA A 160 4.12 -1.89 23.13
N TYR A 161 3.46 -0.75 22.93
CA TYR A 161 3.87 0.52 23.53
C TYR A 161 3.76 0.50 25.07
N LEU A 162 2.63 0.05 25.62
CA LEU A 162 2.41 0.03 27.08
C LEU A 162 3.36 -0.95 27.80
N VAL A 163 3.53 -2.16 27.25
CA VAL A 163 4.45 -3.18 27.77
C VAL A 163 5.90 -2.72 27.59
N GLY A 164 6.24 -2.17 26.42
CA GLY A 164 7.57 -1.64 26.14
C GLY A 164 7.96 -0.51 27.11
N ARG A 165 7.02 0.36 27.48
CA ARG A 165 7.24 1.43 28.47
C ARG A 165 7.43 0.91 29.89
N THR A 166 6.75 -0.17 30.26
CA THR A 166 6.74 -0.68 31.65
C THR A 166 7.85 -1.70 31.91
N ILE A 167 8.15 -2.57 30.93
CA ILE A 167 9.00 -3.75 31.08
C ILE A 167 10.21 -3.71 30.11
N GLY A 168 10.18 -2.84 29.09
CA GLY A 168 11.21 -2.79 28.04
C GLY A 168 12.58 -2.38 28.57
N ARG A 169 13.51 -3.33 28.63
CA ARG A 169 14.93 -3.11 28.99
C ARG A 169 15.90 -3.33 27.85
N ARG A 170 15.48 -4.06 26.81
CA ARG A 170 16.32 -4.39 25.64
C ARG A 170 15.61 -3.95 24.37
N LYS A 171 16.26 -3.06 23.60
CA LYS A 171 15.76 -2.64 22.29
C LYS A 171 16.05 -3.72 21.28
N LEU A 172 15.02 -4.13 20.53
CA LEU A 172 15.16 -4.98 19.35
C LEU A 172 15.36 -4.16 18.07
N ALA A 173 14.88 -2.91 18.06
CA ALA A 173 15.11 -2.00 16.94
C ALA A 173 16.59 -1.57 16.90
N PRO A 174 17.27 -1.67 15.75
CA PRO A 174 18.62 -1.14 15.58
C PRO A 174 18.62 0.39 15.78
N VAL A 175 19.74 0.90 16.32
CA VAL A 175 19.94 2.33 16.63
C VAL A 175 20.46 3.07 15.42
#